data_AF-A0A7X7LN53-F1
#
_entry.id   AF-A0A7X7LN53-F1
#
_cell.length_a   1.000
_cell.length_b   1.000
_cell.length_c   1.000
_cell.angle_alpha   90.00
_cell.angle_beta   90.00
_cell.angle_gamma   90.00
#
_symmetry.space_group_name_H-M   'P 1'
#
loop_
_entity.id
_entity.type
_entity.pdbx_description
1 polymer ?
#
loop_
_entity_poly.entity_id
_entity_poly.type
_entity_poly.pdbx_seq_one_letter_code
_entity_poly.pdbx_strand_id
1 'polypeptide(L)'
;MVYKGGGSMEVNQDNMAIIGLYKLAPVDIDHLFRRSGSKGNQLSLFTYNAEQGATTDPSEYFKELADSPNLNRVARHLLTPAVKLEFNRGGAASAEETYHAFLSLEDNDVLVQFVDSEDNILLLLFDNEESFWQWWADIYAANADSIYPSVFTDSLETEVLVCALHAIDIYRRSYMESMLEYQGNLGLDISTADFVDLLKRALASKDKRWLLPTLFEVTPGLKGSTIALKPEHLQKAEELGFFSSNENILTLGERTQLMGAEMITSWLGSIGCQATALVNGQEKSLSRIFMTATAFANHIFSFETAAGGGTRFRHQASTMPELIQSLLKWIEALQKVVGGTPPAAATQAEAPAVKFCGECGTEIR
;
A
#
# COMPACT_ATOMS: atom_id res chain seq x y z
N MET A 1 17.59 -31.21 -28.65
CA MET A 1 16.17 -31.43 -28.34
C MET A 1 15.55 -30.05 -28.19
N VAL A 2 14.79 -29.62 -29.20
CA VAL A 2 14.19 -28.29 -29.28
C VAL A 2 12.92 -28.32 -28.44
N TYR A 3 12.85 -27.52 -27.38
CA TYR A 3 11.59 -27.23 -26.70
C TYR A 3 11.04 -25.92 -27.29
N LYS A 4 10.08 -26.08 -28.20
CA LYS A 4 9.07 -25.08 -28.58
C LYS A 4 7.77 -25.46 -27.88
N GLY A 5 7.06 -24.45 -27.39
CA GLY A 5 5.76 -24.54 -26.71
C GLY A 5 5.82 -23.63 -25.48
N GLY A 6 5.53 -22.33 -25.56
CA GLY A 6 4.57 -21.69 -26.45
C GLY A 6 3.15 -21.89 -25.89
N GLY A 7 2.93 -21.47 -24.65
CA GLY A 7 1.59 -21.22 -24.10
C GLY A 7 1.46 -19.72 -23.92
N SER A 8 0.87 -19.05 -24.89
CA SER A 8 0.34 -17.70 -24.70
C SER A 8 -0.75 -17.79 -23.64
N MET A 9 -0.53 -17.16 -22.49
CA MET A 9 -1.61 -16.88 -21.57
C MET A 9 -2.40 -15.73 -22.20
N GLU A 10 -3.45 -16.06 -22.96
CA GLU A 10 -4.52 -15.12 -23.25
C GLU A 10 -5.17 -14.77 -21.92
N VAL A 11 -4.81 -13.60 -21.37
CA VAL A 11 -5.47 -13.01 -20.20
C VAL A 11 -6.53 -12.07 -20.75
N ASN A 12 -7.80 -12.33 -20.40
CA ASN A 12 -8.98 -11.56 -20.76
C ASN A 12 -8.74 -10.04 -20.68
N GLN A 13 -8.88 -9.34 -21.82
CA GLN A 13 -8.58 -7.92 -22.02
C GLN A 13 -9.78 -6.98 -21.78
N ASP A 14 -10.89 -7.47 -21.22
CA ASP A 14 -12.21 -6.83 -21.38
C ASP A 14 -12.77 -6.09 -20.14
N ASN A 15 -11.97 -5.61 -19.17
CA ASN A 15 -12.55 -4.95 -17.98
C ASN A 15 -11.65 -3.89 -17.32
N MET A 16 -11.64 -2.61 -17.77
CA MET A 16 -11.22 -1.49 -16.90
C MET A 16 -11.96 -0.16 -17.19
N ALA A 17 -12.55 0.46 -16.15
CA ALA A 17 -13.33 1.71 -16.22
C ALA A 17 -12.51 2.99 -15.95
N ILE A 18 -11.34 3.13 -16.61
CA ILE A 18 -10.62 4.42 -16.61
C ILE A 18 -11.36 5.35 -17.57
N ILE A 19 -11.94 6.42 -17.04
CA ILE A 19 -12.73 7.41 -17.80
C ILE A 19 -11.94 8.67 -18.15
N GLY A 20 -10.68 8.76 -17.70
CA GLY A 20 -9.78 9.83 -18.09
C GLY A 20 -8.33 9.51 -17.75
N LEU A 21 -7.44 9.81 -18.70
CA LEU A 21 -5.99 9.74 -18.53
C LEU A 21 -5.42 11.08 -18.96
N TYR A 22 -4.74 11.78 -18.07
CA TYR A 22 -4.20 13.11 -18.36
C TYR A 22 -2.76 13.21 -17.88
N LYS A 23 -1.91 13.79 -18.73
CA LYS A 23 -0.57 14.23 -18.34
C LYS A 23 -0.59 15.73 -18.13
N LEU A 24 0.08 16.22 -17.11
CA LEU A 24 0.23 17.64 -16.80
C LEU A 24 1.70 17.95 -16.51
N ALA A 25 2.21 19.06 -17.02
CA ALA A 25 3.46 19.62 -16.53
C ALA A 25 3.19 20.29 -15.16
N PRO A 26 4.20 20.46 -14.28
CA PRO A 26 4.01 21.13 -12.98
C PRO A 26 3.33 22.50 -13.07
N VAL A 27 3.65 23.28 -14.12
CA VAL A 27 3.07 24.62 -14.36
C VAL A 27 1.56 24.58 -14.63
N ASP A 28 1.04 23.46 -15.15
CA ASP A 28 -0.37 23.34 -15.52
C ASP A 28 -1.31 23.31 -14.30
N ILE A 29 -0.76 23.06 -13.12
CA ILE A 29 -1.55 23.05 -11.87
C ILE A 29 -2.11 24.44 -11.57
N ASP A 30 -1.35 25.53 -11.76
CA ASP A 30 -1.87 26.88 -11.58
C ASP A 30 -2.96 27.22 -12.59
N HIS A 31 -2.84 26.68 -13.81
CA HIS A 31 -3.87 26.80 -14.84
C HIS A 31 -5.13 26.00 -14.48
N LEU A 32 -4.98 24.83 -13.86
CA LEU A 32 -6.09 24.04 -13.33
C LEU A 32 -6.84 24.79 -12.21
N PHE A 33 -6.12 25.42 -11.27
CA PHE A 33 -6.71 26.29 -10.24
C PHE A 33 -7.56 27.40 -10.85
N ARG A 34 -7.02 28.10 -11.85
CA ARG A 34 -7.72 29.21 -12.52
C ARG A 34 -8.94 28.77 -13.31
N ARG A 35 -8.79 27.72 -14.11
CA ARG A 35 -9.85 27.26 -15.02
C ARG A 35 -11.01 26.62 -14.26
N SER A 36 -10.72 25.94 -13.14
CA SER A 36 -11.75 25.40 -12.25
C SER A 36 -12.34 26.45 -11.30
N GLY A 37 -11.62 27.54 -11.02
CA GLY A 37 -11.99 28.50 -9.98
C GLY A 37 -11.84 27.96 -8.55
N SER A 38 -11.19 26.81 -8.38
CA SER A 38 -10.95 26.20 -7.08
C SER A 38 -9.94 27.03 -6.27
N LYS A 39 -10.10 27.01 -4.95
CA LYS A 39 -9.14 27.62 -4.01
C LYS A 39 -8.16 26.60 -3.42
N GLY A 40 -8.39 25.32 -3.70
CA GLY A 40 -7.68 24.22 -3.05
C GLY A 40 -8.05 24.03 -1.59
N ASN A 41 -7.57 22.94 -1.00
CA ASN A 41 -7.60 22.71 0.44
C ASN A 41 -6.26 22.10 0.91
N GLN A 42 -6.12 21.89 2.22
CA GLN A 42 -4.86 21.39 2.80
C GLN A 42 -4.51 19.95 2.40
N LEU A 43 -5.46 19.16 1.91
CA LEU A 43 -5.17 17.78 1.49
C LEU A 43 -4.53 17.72 0.10
N SER A 44 -4.76 18.73 -0.74
CA SER A 44 -4.09 18.86 -2.05
C SER A 44 -2.58 18.87 -1.87
N LEU A 45 -1.86 18.19 -2.76
CA LEU A 45 -0.40 18.25 -2.85
C LEU A 45 0.10 19.59 -3.39
N PHE A 46 -0.82 20.37 -3.96
CA PHE A 46 -0.51 21.59 -4.68
C PHE A 46 -1.14 22.81 -4.01
N THR A 47 -0.42 23.92 -4.09
CA THR A 47 -0.89 25.23 -3.67
C THR A 47 -0.87 26.16 -4.87
N TYR A 48 -1.86 27.04 -4.97
CA TYR A 48 -1.95 27.97 -6.08
C TYR A 48 -0.89 29.07 -5.96
N ASN A 49 -0.10 29.25 -7.00
CA ASN A 49 0.82 30.37 -7.14
C ASN A 49 0.26 31.41 -8.13
N ALA A 50 -0.25 32.52 -7.58
CA ALA A 50 -0.89 33.56 -8.37
C ALA A 50 0.07 34.25 -9.37
N GLU A 51 1.34 34.41 -8.99
CA GLU A 51 2.36 35.05 -9.84
C GLU A 51 2.77 34.14 -11.00
N GLN A 52 3.04 32.87 -10.71
CA GLN A 52 3.41 31.88 -11.74
C GLN A 52 2.29 31.73 -12.76
N GLY A 53 1.08 31.40 -12.33
CA GLY A 53 -0.03 31.26 -13.27
C GLY A 53 -0.24 32.51 -14.14
N ALA A 54 0.12 33.73 -13.68
CA ALA A 54 -0.16 34.98 -14.39
C ALA A 54 0.86 35.27 -15.48
N THR A 55 2.01 34.59 -15.41
CA THR A 55 3.18 34.85 -16.23
C THR A 55 3.57 33.66 -17.09
N THR A 56 3.00 32.47 -16.83
CA THR A 56 3.21 31.26 -17.61
C THR A 56 2.04 30.98 -18.54
N ASP A 57 2.34 30.40 -19.69
CA ASP A 57 1.35 29.79 -20.57
C ASP A 57 1.16 28.31 -20.19
N PRO A 58 -0.05 27.73 -20.34
CA PRO A 58 -0.26 26.31 -20.12
C PRO A 58 0.58 25.50 -21.10
N SER A 59 1.07 24.35 -20.64
CA SER A 59 1.81 23.42 -21.49
C SER A 59 0.88 22.80 -22.55
N GLU A 60 1.48 22.18 -23.56
CA GLU A 60 0.75 21.41 -24.57
C GLU A 60 -0.06 20.25 -23.94
N TYR A 61 0.42 19.69 -22.82
CA TYR A 61 -0.27 18.59 -22.13
C TYR A 61 -1.60 19.04 -21.50
N PHE A 62 -1.69 20.29 -21.05
CA PHE A 62 -2.90 20.79 -20.40
C PHE A 62 -4.12 20.83 -21.34
N LYS A 63 -3.92 20.96 -22.66
CA LYS A 63 -5.00 21.12 -23.63
C LYS A 63 -6.02 19.97 -23.57
N GLU A 64 -5.54 18.75 -23.38
CA GLU A 64 -6.39 17.57 -23.29
C GLU A 64 -7.34 17.64 -22.08
N LEU A 65 -6.82 18.00 -20.90
CA LEU A 65 -7.66 18.17 -19.71
C LEU A 65 -8.54 19.42 -19.83
N ALA A 66 -8.00 20.51 -20.36
CA ALA A 66 -8.70 21.78 -20.57
C ALA A 66 -10.01 21.61 -21.35
N ASP A 67 -9.97 20.84 -22.42
CA ASP A 67 -11.10 20.65 -23.33
C ASP A 67 -11.95 19.41 -22.98
N SER A 68 -11.52 18.63 -21.98
CA SER A 68 -12.23 17.46 -21.47
C SER A 68 -13.44 17.85 -20.60
N PRO A 69 -14.57 17.12 -20.70
CA PRO A 69 -15.69 17.29 -19.77
C PRO A 69 -15.32 16.96 -18.32
N ASN A 70 -14.19 16.28 -18.10
CA ASN A 70 -13.73 15.87 -16.78
C ASN A 70 -12.91 16.95 -16.04
N LEU A 71 -12.64 18.12 -16.64
CA LEU A 71 -11.81 19.17 -16.01
C LEU A 71 -12.24 19.48 -14.57
N ASN A 72 -13.54 19.69 -14.37
CA ASN A 72 -14.06 20.05 -13.04
C ASN A 72 -13.99 18.85 -12.08
N ARG A 73 -14.15 17.62 -12.57
CA ARG A 73 -13.99 16.41 -11.75
C ARG A 73 -12.53 16.28 -11.30
N VAL A 74 -11.59 16.30 -12.24
CA VAL A 74 -10.15 16.24 -11.93
C VAL A 74 -9.74 17.35 -10.97
N ALA A 75 -10.16 18.60 -11.22
CA ALA A 75 -9.86 19.72 -10.33
C ALA A 75 -10.43 19.52 -8.91
N ARG A 76 -11.66 19.00 -8.79
CA ARG A 76 -12.28 18.72 -7.49
C ARG A 76 -11.48 17.71 -6.69
N HIS A 77 -11.12 16.58 -7.29
CA HIS A 77 -10.37 15.53 -6.60
C HIS A 77 -8.94 15.95 -6.29
N LEU A 78 -8.26 16.61 -7.23
CA LEU A 78 -6.85 16.95 -7.06
C LEU A 78 -6.65 18.13 -6.09
N LEU A 79 -7.49 19.16 -6.21
CA LEU A 79 -7.29 20.43 -5.50
C LEU A 79 -8.11 20.51 -4.21
N THR A 80 -9.30 19.92 -4.18
CA THR A 80 -10.18 19.93 -3.00
C THR A 80 -10.66 18.53 -2.59
N PRO A 81 -9.77 17.54 -2.45
CA PRO A 81 -10.19 16.19 -2.04
C PRO A 81 -10.83 16.20 -0.67
N ALA A 82 -11.73 15.24 -0.44
CA ALA A 82 -12.27 14.95 0.88
C ALA A 82 -11.36 13.97 1.65
N VAL A 83 -10.76 13.02 0.92
CA VAL A 83 -9.80 12.05 1.44
C VAL A 83 -8.62 11.95 0.49
N LYS A 84 -7.41 11.98 1.06
CA LYS A 84 -6.14 11.68 0.38
C LYS A 84 -5.66 10.31 0.86
N LEU A 85 -5.41 9.42 -0.07
CA LEU A 85 -4.74 8.14 0.15
C LEU A 85 -3.30 8.29 -0.35
N GLU A 86 -2.31 8.15 0.53
CA GLU A 86 -0.89 8.11 0.17
C GLU A 86 -0.43 6.66 0.14
N PHE A 87 0.09 6.19 -0.99
CA PHE A 87 0.62 4.85 -1.17
C PHE A 87 2.14 4.90 -1.31
N ASN A 88 2.85 4.03 -0.60
CA ASN A 88 4.25 3.74 -0.84
C ASN A 88 4.44 2.25 -1.08
N ARG A 89 5.14 1.90 -2.15
CA ARG A 89 5.51 0.52 -2.49
C ARG A 89 7.00 0.29 -2.26
N GLY A 90 7.32 -0.94 -1.90
CA GLY A 90 8.69 -1.43 -1.84
C GLY A 90 8.72 -2.80 -1.19
N GLY A 91 9.90 -3.27 -0.80
CA GLY A 91 10.04 -4.61 -0.24
C GLY A 91 10.47 -5.63 -1.29
N ALA A 92 11.10 -6.71 -0.84
CA ALA A 92 11.65 -7.76 -1.71
C ALA A 92 12.55 -7.17 -2.81
N ALA A 93 12.22 -7.44 -4.08
CA ALA A 93 12.84 -6.88 -5.27
C ALA A 93 11.91 -5.90 -6.01
N SER A 94 10.82 -5.46 -5.38
CA SER A 94 9.87 -4.52 -6.01
C SER A 94 10.46 -3.11 -6.11
N ALA A 95 10.13 -2.42 -7.20
CA ALA A 95 10.49 -1.02 -7.39
C ALA A 95 9.84 -0.15 -6.31
N GLU A 96 10.56 0.89 -5.91
CA GLU A 96 10.03 1.89 -5.00
C GLU A 96 9.08 2.82 -5.75
N GLU A 97 7.94 3.10 -5.14
CA GLU A 97 6.89 3.88 -5.79
C GLU A 97 6.16 4.69 -4.74
N THR A 98 5.87 5.95 -5.01
CA THR A 98 5.00 6.79 -4.19
C THR A 98 3.98 7.46 -5.07
N TYR A 99 2.71 7.31 -4.71
CA TYR A 99 1.60 7.88 -5.46
C TYR A 99 0.41 8.14 -4.56
N HIS A 100 -0.56 8.89 -5.08
CA HIS A 100 -1.72 9.30 -4.32
C HIS A 100 -3.00 8.90 -5.02
N ALA A 101 -4.04 8.64 -4.23
CA ALA A 101 -5.41 8.61 -4.73
C ALA A 101 -6.29 9.58 -3.94
N PHE A 102 -7.27 10.16 -4.62
CA PHE A 102 -8.09 11.24 -4.10
C PHE A 102 -9.56 10.91 -4.25
N LEU A 103 -10.30 11.03 -3.14
CA LEU A 103 -11.74 10.80 -3.09
C LEU A 103 -12.47 12.13 -2.86
N SER A 104 -13.65 12.23 -3.44
CA SER A 104 -14.59 13.34 -3.29
C SER A 104 -15.80 12.92 -2.45
N LEU A 105 -16.61 13.88 -2.00
CA LEU A 105 -17.93 13.62 -1.42
C LEU A 105 -19.07 13.81 -2.43
N GLU A 106 -18.79 14.39 -3.59
CA GLU A 106 -19.81 14.76 -4.59
C GLU A 106 -20.12 13.65 -5.59
N ASP A 107 -19.24 12.66 -5.71
CA ASP A 107 -19.30 11.55 -6.67
C ASP A 107 -18.51 10.35 -6.09
N ASN A 108 -18.49 9.25 -6.85
CA ASN A 108 -17.82 8.01 -6.48
C ASN A 108 -16.49 7.81 -7.23
N ASP A 109 -16.05 8.83 -7.96
CA ASP A 109 -14.90 8.73 -8.82
C ASP A 109 -13.64 8.60 -7.94
N VAL A 110 -12.58 8.00 -8.49
CA VAL A 110 -11.27 7.97 -7.83
C VAL A 110 -10.25 8.58 -8.78
N LEU A 111 -9.53 9.60 -8.31
CA LEU A 111 -8.43 10.18 -9.07
C LEU A 111 -7.10 9.69 -8.50
N VAL A 112 -6.33 8.95 -9.30
CA VAL A 112 -4.96 8.54 -8.95
C VAL A 112 -3.98 9.50 -9.57
N GLN A 113 -2.92 9.84 -8.83
CA GLN A 113 -1.86 10.75 -9.24
C GLN A 113 -0.49 10.10 -9.06
N PHE A 114 0.27 10.06 -10.15
CA PHE A 114 1.68 9.68 -10.20
C PHE A 114 2.55 10.88 -10.61
N VAL A 115 3.84 10.79 -10.30
CA VAL A 115 4.87 11.69 -10.85
C VAL A 115 5.82 10.83 -11.69
N ASP A 116 6.03 11.20 -12.95
CA ASP A 116 7.00 10.50 -13.81
C ASP A 116 8.44 10.97 -13.55
N SER A 117 9.41 10.33 -14.20
CA SER A 117 10.84 10.66 -14.04
C SER A 117 11.24 12.05 -14.54
N GLU A 118 10.34 12.76 -15.24
CA GLU A 118 10.52 14.13 -15.73
C GLU A 118 9.73 15.14 -14.89
N ASP A 119 9.28 14.73 -13.70
CA ASP A 119 8.43 15.51 -12.78
C ASP A 119 7.05 15.89 -13.35
N ASN A 120 6.60 15.24 -14.43
CA ASN A 120 5.24 15.45 -14.92
C ASN A 120 4.25 14.68 -14.05
N ILE A 121 3.04 15.22 -13.95
CA ILE A 121 1.95 14.68 -13.16
C ILE A 121 1.06 13.85 -14.08
N LEU A 122 0.95 12.57 -13.80
CA LEU A 122 0.04 11.66 -14.50
C LEU A 122 -1.20 11.43 -13.65
N LEU A 123 -2.37 11.59 -14.25
CA LEU A 123 -3.68 11.52 -13.60
C LEU A 123 -4.55 10.44 -14.25
N LEU A 124 -5.03 9.50 -13.45
CA LEU A 124 -5.98 8.46 -13.88
C LEU A 124 -7.29 8.66 -13.12
N LEU A 125 -8.36 8.95 -13.86
CA LEU A 125 -9.71 9.10 -13.31
C LEU A 125 -10.50 7.81 -13.54
N PHE A 126 -10.96 7.20 -12.46
CA PHE A 126 -11.81 6.02 -12.45
C PHE A 126 -13.26 6.42 -12.17
N ASP A 127 -14.20 5.77 -12.84
CA ASP A 127 -15.64 6.05 -12.70
C ASP A 127 -16.22 5.62 -11.33
N ASN A 128 -15.55 4.70 -10.65
CA ASN A 128 -15.94 4.23 -9.33
C ASN A 128 -14.78 3.52 -8.59
N GLU A 129 -14.96 3.35 -7.28
CA GLU A 129 -14.03 2.69 -6.38
C GLU A 129 -13.74 1.23 -6.73
N GLU A 130 -14.74 0.49 -7.23
CA GLU A 130 -14.57 -0.91 -7.61
C GLU A 130 -13.60 -1.04 -8.78
N SER A 131 -13.75 -0.17 -9.78
CA SER A 131 -12.88 -0.13 -10.95
C SER A 131 -11.45 0.26 -10.59
N PHE A 132 -11.30 1.22 -9.66
CA PHE A 132 -10.00 1.57 -9.11
C PHE A 132 -9.34 0.38 -8.39
N TRP A 133 -10.07 -0.30 -7.49
CA TRP A 133 -9.50 -1.40 -6.73
C TRP A 133 -9.22 -2.65 -7.56
N GLN A 134 -10.01 -2.90 -8.61
CA GLN A 134 -9.70 -3.96 -9.57
C GLN A 134 -8.40 -3.67 -10.31
N TRP A 135 -8.27 -2.47 -10.90
CA TRP A 135 -7.02 -2.04 -11.55
C TRP A 135 -5.82 -2.10 -10.61
N TRP A 136 -6.00 -1.65 -9.37
CA TRP A 136 -4.95 -1.66 -8.36
C TRP A 136 -4.54 -3.09 -7.99
N ALA A 137 -5.52 -3.99 -7.78
CA ALA A 137 -5.25 -5.39 -7.46
C ALA A 137 -4.54 -6.12 -8.60
N ASP A 138 -4.90 -5.83 -9.86
CA ASP A 138 -4.27 -6.43 -11.04
C ASP A 138 -2.77 -6.08 -11.19
N ILE A 139 -2.31 -5.03 -10.52
CA ILE A 139 -0.90 -4.59 -10.53
C ILE A 139 -0.17 -5.08 -9.27
N TYR A 140 -0.83 -5.00 -8.11
CA TYR A 140 -0.16 -5.08 -6.82
C TYR A 140 -0.52 -6.29 -5.97
N ALA A 141 -1.66 -6.93 -6.23
CA ALA A 141 -2.08 -8.11 -5.49
C ALA A 141 -1.52 -9.39 -6.12
N ALA A 142 -1.40 -10.41 -5.29
CA ALA A 142 -1.23 -11.77 -5.78
C ALA A 142 -2.57 -12.35 -6.21
N ASN A 143 -2.56 -13.14 -7.30
CA ASN A 143 -3.69 -13.96 -7.72
C ASN A 143 -3.81 -15.23 -6.84
N ALA A 144 -3.90 -15.03 -5.53
CA ALA A 144 -4.12 -16.09 -4.56
C ALA A 144 -5.56 -16.59 -4.66
N ASP A 145 -5.73 -17.89 -4.82
CA ASP A 145 -7.02 -18.57 -5.05
C ASP A 145 -7.41 -19.56 -3.93
N SER A 146 -6.51 -19.77 -2.97
CA SER A 146 -6.67 -20.74 -1.89
C SER A 146 -6.93 -20.07 -0.53
N ILE A 147 -7.67 -20.76 0.34
CA ILE A 147 -7.91 -20.31 1.72
C ILE A 147 -6.61 -20.42 2.51
N TYR A 148 -6.17 -19.29 3.06
CA TYR A 148 -4.94 -19.21 3.84
C TYR A 148 -5.23 -19.32 5.36
N PRO A 149 -4.44 -20.08 6.15
CA PRO A 149 -4.64 -20.21 7.59
C PRO A 149 -4.55 -18.87 8.35
N SER A 150 -5.40 -18.67 9.35
CA SER A 150 -5.33 -17.46 10.17
C SER A 150 -3.99 -17.36 10.93
N VAL A 151 -3.28 -16.24 10.75
CA VAL A 151 -1.95 -15.99 11.32
C VAL A 151 -2.02 -15.16 12.60
N PHE A 152 -2.96 -14.23 12.70
CA PHE A 152 -3.18 -13.45 13.91
C PHE A 152 -4.68 -13.44 14.22
N THR A 153 -4.99 -13.58 15.50
CA THR A 153 -6.37 -13.52 16.01
C THR A 153 -6.61 -12.17 16.66
N ASP A 154 -7.80 -11.61 16.44
CA ASP A 154 -8.26 -10.36 17.05
C ASP A 154 -7.41 -9.12 16.68
N SER A 155 -7.73 -7.99 17.31
CA SER A 155 -6.87 -6.79 17.30
C SER A 155 -5.77 -6.98 18.34
N LEU A 156 -4.51 -6.79 17.96
CA LEU A 156 -3.33 -6.98 18.82
C LEU A 156 -2.44 -5.72 18.84
N GLU A 157 -1.58 -5.57 19.83
CA GLU A 157 -0.60 -4.47 19.88
C GLU A 157 0.42 -4.60 18.75
N THR A 158 0.80 -3.47 18.13
CA THR A 158 1.72 -3.45 16.97
C THR A 158 3.09 -4.05 17.31
N GLU A 159 3.51 -3.95 18.56
CA GLU A 159 4.70 -4.58 19.09
C GLU A 159 4.70 -6.12 18.92
N VAL A 160 3.53 -6.77 18.98
CA VAL A 160 3.41 -8.22 18.74
C VAL A 160 3.70 -8.52 17.27
N LEU A 161 3.21 -7.67 16.35
CA LEU A 161 3.56 -7.77 14.93
C LEU A 161 5.06 -7.57 14.71
N VAL A 162 5.67 -6.58 15.39
CA VAL A 162 7.13 -6.35 15.32
C VAL A 162 7.92 -7.58 15.74
N CYS A 163 7.54 -8.23 16.85
CA CYS A 163 8.17 -9.49 17.27
C CYS A 163 8.01 -10.61 16.23
N ALA A 164 6.80 -10.76 15.67
CA ALA A 164 6.49 -11.78 14.67
C ALA A 164 7.27 -11.58 13.35
N LEU A 165 7.26 -10.36 12.80
CA LEU A 165 8.01 -10.04 11.58
C LEU A 165 9.52 -10.19 11.78
N HIS A 166 10.03 -9.84 12.98
CA HIS A 166 11.43 -10.06 13.31
C HIS A 166 11.80 -11.55 13.34
N ALA A 167 10.94 -12.40 13.92
CA ALA A 167 11.16 -13.84 13.92
C ALA A 167 11.19 -14.42 12.49
N ILE A 168 10.28 -13.95 11.62
CA ILE A 168 10.26 -14.28 10.19
C ILE A 168 11.58 -13.87 9.52
N ASP A 169 12.04 -12.64 9.74
CA ASP A 169 13.31 -12.17 9.16
C ASP A 169 14.53 -12.92 9.73
N ILE A 170 14.53 -13.33 11.00
CA ILE A 170 15.58 -14.20 11.56
C ILE A 170 15.57 -15.56 10.85
N TYR A 171 14.42 -16.19 10.62
CA TYR A 171 14.36 -17.45 9.87
C TYR A 171 14.92 -17.29 8.46
N ARG A 172 14.52 -16.21 7.76
CA ARG A 172 15.03 -15.88 6.42
C ARG A 172 16.55 -15.71 6.41
N ARG A 173 17.08 -15.04 7.43
CA ARG A 173 18.51 -14.87 7.62
C ARG A 173 19.21 -16.20 7.84
N SER A 174 18.74 -17.03 8.79
CA SER A 174 19.30 -18.35 9.06
C SER A 174 19.31 -19.24 7.81
N TYR A 175 18.27 -19.15 6.98
CA TYR A 175 18.19 -19.87 5.71
C TYR A 175 19.26 -19.41 4.71
N MET A 176 19.41 -18.10 4.52
CA MET A 176 20.42 -17.56 3.60
C MET A 176 21.85 -17.86 4.10
N GLU A 177 22.08 -17.76 5.41
CA GLU A 177 23.37 -18.10 6.02
C GLU A 177 23.67 -19.61 5.86
N SER A 178 22.70 -20.50 6.10
CA SER A 178 22.92 -21.94 5.92
C SER A 178 23.22 -22.32 4.47
N MET A 179 22.62 -21.62 3.49
CA MET A 179 22.94 -21.80 2.06
C MET A 179 24.38 -21.40 1.75
N LEU A 180 24.87 -20.29 2.31
CA LEU A 180 26.25 -19.83 2.14
C LEU A 180 27.25 -20.78 2.81
N GLU A 181 26.85 -21.40 3.91
CA GLU A 181 27.66 -22.39 4.63
C GLU A 181 27.54 -23.82 4.07
N TYR A 182 26.71 -24.02 3.03
CA TYR A 182 26.42 -25.34 2.44
C TYR A 182 25.91 -26.37 3.47
N GLN A 183 25.15 -25.91 4.47
CA GLN A 183 24.55 -26.74 5.51
C GLN A 183 23.08 -27.01 5.22
N GLY A 184 22.68 -28.29 5.34
CA GLY A 184 21.29 -28.70 5.14
C GLY A 184 20.38 -28.49 6.37
N ASN A 185 20.97 -28.22 7.54
CA ASN A 185 20.22 -27.97 8.77
C ASN A 185 20.15 -26.47 9.02
N LEU A 186 18.98 -26.00 9.45
CA LEU A 186 18.75 -24.60 9.77
C LEU A 186 18.86 -24.39 11.29
N GLY A 187 19.65 -23.40 11.71
CA GLY A 187 19.68 -22.96 13.10
C GLY A 187 18.36 -22.27 13.46
N LEU A 188 17.57 -22.90 14.33
CA LEU A 188 16.29 -22.37 14.80
C LEU A 188 16.37 -21.71 16.18
N ASP A 189 17.51 -21.83 16.85
CA ASP A 189 17.70 -21.27 18.19
C ASP A 189 18.43 -19.93 18.12
N ILE A 190 17.98 -18.97 18.90
CA ILE A 190 18.62 -17.67 19.08
C ILE A 190 18.57 -17.26 20.56
N SER A 191 19.63 -16.63 21.07
CA SER A 191 19.58 -16.08 22.42
C SER A 191 18.61 -14.89 22.48
N THR A 192 17.93 -14.69 23.62
CA THR A 192 17.05 -13.54 23.81
C THR A 192 17.80 -12.21 23.65
N ALA A 193 19.08 -12.16 24.05
CA ALA A 193 19.93 -10.99 23.86
C ALA A 193 20.19 -10.69 22.37
N ASP A 194 20.54 -11.71 21.59
CA ASP A 194 20.78 -11.58 20.14
C ASP A 194 19.49 -11.21 19.40
N PHE A 195 18.35 -11.77 19.80
CA PHE A 195 17.04 -11.40 19.25
C PHE A 195 16.80 -9.90 19.39
N VAL A 196 16.97 -9.36 20.60
CA VAL A 196 16.78 -7.93 20.91
C VAL A 196 17.79 -7.05 20.17
N ASP A 197 19.06 -7.46 20.09
CA ASP A 197 20.08 -6.66 19.42
C ASP A 197 19.97 -6.71 17.89
N LEU A 198 19.55 -7.83 17.30
CA LEU A 198 19.17 -7.89 15.90
C LEU A 198 17.93 -7.03 15.61
N LEU A 199 16.96 -7.00 16.52
CA LEU A 199 15.73 -6.22 16.35
C LEU A 199 16.02 -4.72 16.26
N LYS A 200 16.84 -4.20 17.18
CA LYS A 200 17.30 -2.80 17.14
C LYS A 200 18.01 -2.48 15.84
N ARG A 201 18.88 -3.38 15.37
CA ARG A 201 19.62 -3.22 14.10
C ARG A 201 18.69 -3.24 12.90
N ALA A 202 17.72 -4.15 12.86
CA ALA A 202 16.73 -4.25 11.79
C ALA A 202 15.94 -2.95 11.68
N LEU A 203 15.35 -2.47 12.79
CA LEU A 203 14.59 -1.22 12.82
C LEU A 203 15.42 0.01 12.42
N ALA A 204 16.72 0.03 12.73
CA ALA A 204 17.62 1.12 12.33
C ALA A 204 18.08 1.04 10.85
N SER A 205 18.04 -0.14 10.23
CA SER A 205 18.67 -0.39 8.93
C SER A 205 17.96 0.27 7.75
N LYS A 206 16.63 0.43 7.83
CA LYS A 206 15.76 0.81 6.70
C LYS A 206 15.88 -0.12 5.48
N ASP A 207 16.48 -1.30 5.65
CA ASP A 207 16.75 -2.23 4.55
C ASP A 207 15.48 -2.99 4.16
N LYS A 208 14.80 -2.49 3.12
CA LYS A 208 13.53 -3.04 2.61
C LYS A 208 13.66 -4.45 1.99
N ARG A 209 14.84 -5.06 1.97
CA ARG A 209 14.95 -6.51 1.66
C ARG A 209 14.45 -7.39 2.80
N TRP A 210 14.28 -6.80 3.99
CA TRP A 210 13.72 -7.44 5.19
C TRP A 210 12.30 -6.94 5.43
N LEU A 211 11.43 -7.83 5.93
CA LEU A 211 10.00 -7.57 6.05
C LEU A 211 9.71 -6.55 7.15
N LEU A 212 10.39 -6.65 8.30
CA LEU A 212 10.20 -5.73 9.42
C LEU A 212 10.60 -4.29 9.07
N PRO A 213 11.78 -3.99 8.51
CA PRO A 213 12.09 -2.64 8.05
C PRO A 213 11.09 -2.17 6.98
N THR A 214 10.68 -3.04 6.05
CA THR A 214 9.71 -2.69 5.01
C THR A 214 8.41 -2.17 5.62
N LEU A 215 7.84 -2.83 6.65
CA LEU A 215 6.64 -2.37 7.34
C LEU A 215 6.72 -0.87 7.70
N PHE A 216 7.82 -0.44 8.32
CA PHE A 216 7.97 0.95 8.75
C PHE A 216 8.33 1.88 7.60
N GLU A 217 9.15 1.44 6.65
CA GLU A 217 9.60 2.28 5.53
C GLU A 217 8.47 2.58 4.54
N VAL A 218 7.57 1.62 4.28
CA VAL A 218 6.50 1.81 3.28
C VAL A 218 5.17 2.21 3.91
N THR A 219 4.93 2.05 5.21
CA THR A 219 3.65 2.46 5.83
C THR A 219 3.73 3.91 6.31
N PRO A 220 3.09 4.88 5.62
CA PRO A 220 3.24 6.29 5.99
C PRO A 220 2.72 6.55 7.40
N GLY A 221 3.47 7.36 8.15
CA GLY A 221 3.13 7.73 9.53
C GLY A 221 3.39 6.66 10.60
N LEU A 222 3.66 5.39 10.24
CA LEU A 222 3.90 4.33 11.23
C LEU A 222 5.23 4.51 11.97
N LYS A 223 6.26 5.07 11.33
CA LYS A 223 7.54 5.45 11.99
C LYS A 223 7.37 6.43 13.14
N GLY A 224 6.31 7.24 13.09
CA GLY A 224 6.00 8.20 14.15
C GLY A 224 5.34 7.55 15.37
N SER A 225 4.94 6.28 15.29
CA SER A 225 4.36 5.55 16.42
C SER A 225 5.44 5.19 17.44
N THR A 226 5.13 5.39 18.73
CA THR A 226 5.99 4.94 19.83
C THR A 226 5.89 3.42 19.95
N ILE A 227 6.86 2.69 19.40
CA ILE A 227 6.97 1.24 19.56
C ILE A 227 7.86 0.94 20.77
N ALA A 228 7.26 0.39 21.82
CA ALA A 228 7.95 0.08 23.07
C ALA A 228 7.75 -1.39 23.43
N LEU A 229 8.71 -2.23 23.05
CA LEU A 229 8.67 -3.67 23.31
C LEU A 229 8.75 -3.96 24.81
N LYS A 230 7.82 -4.79 25.30
CA LYS A 230 7.77 -5.30 26.66
C LYS A 230 7.75 -6.84 26.62
N PRO A 231 8.11 -7.52 27.73
CA PRO A 231 8.08 -8.98 27.80
C PRO A 231 6.74 -9.60 27.41
N GLU A 232 5.62 -8.93 27.69
CA GLU A 232 4.27 -9.41 27.37
C GLU A 232 4.05 -9.53 25.85
N HIS A 233 4.70 -8.70 25.04
CA HIS A 233 4.58 -8.78 23.58
C HIS A 233 5.31 -10.01 23.03
N LEU A 234 6.46 -10.38 23.63
CA LEU A 234 7.15 -11.62 23.30
C LEU A 234 6.31 -12.83 23.71
N GLN A 235 5.75 -12.82 24.93
CA GLN A 235 4.86 -13.88 25.40
C GLN A 235 3.65 -14.05 24.45
N LYS A 236 3.07 -12.96 23.96
CA LYS A 236 1.95 -13.04 23.01
C LYS A 236 2.37 -13.63 21.66
N ALA A 237 3.55 -13.28 21.15
CA ALA A 237 4.08 -13.89 19.92
C ALA A 237 4.40 -15.38 20.12
N GLU A 238 4.85 -15.79 21.31
CA GLU A 238 5.01 -17.19 21.69
C GLU A 238 3.67 -17.95 21.73
N GLU A 239 2.62 -17.39 22.33
CA GLU A 239 1.27 -17.98 22.33
C GLU A 239 0.71 -18.16 20.92
N LEU A 240 1.11 -17.31 19.98
CA LEU A 240 0.77 -17.41 18.56
C LEU A 240 1.63 -18.44 17.81
N GLY A 241 2.65 -19.03 18.44
CA GLY A 241 3.49 -20.06 17.84
C GLY A 241 4.64 -19.54 16.97
N PHE A 242 5.02 -18.27 17.10
CA PHE A 242 6.19 -17.72 16.39
C PHE A 242 7.51 -18.21 17.01
N PHE A 243 7.54 -18.47 18.31
CA PHE A 243 8.68 -19.07 18.99
C PHE A 243 8.25 -19.75 20.28
N SER A 244 9.10 -20.60 20.83
CA SER A 244 9.02 -21.09 22.20
C SER A 244 10.20 -20.56 22.99
N SER A 245 9.98 -20.20 24.25
CA SER A 245 11.04 -19.73 25.15
C SER A 245 11.49 -20.82 26.12
N ASN A 246 12.81 -20.97 26.26
CA ASN A 246 13.42 -21.78 27.31
C ASN A 246 14.64 -21.05 27.87
N GLU A 247 14.55 -20.63 29.14
CA GLU A 247 15.53 -19.77 29.80
C GLU A 247 15.87 -18.51 28.97
N ASN A 248 17.07 -18.45 28.39
CA ASN A 248 17.56 -17.34 27.58
C ASN A 248 17.62 -17.66 26.07
N ILE A 249 16.98 -18.75 25.65
CA ILE A 249 16.94 -19.20 24.26
C ILE A 249 15.51 -19.12 23.76
N LEU A 250 15.35 -18.54 22.57
CA LEU A 250 14.14 -18.55 21.78
C LEU A 250 14.34 -19.52 20.61
N THR A 251 13.47 -20.52 20.51
CA THR A 251 13.45 -21.46 19.37
C THR A 251 12.35 -21.02 18.42
N LEU A 252 12.66 -20.80 17.14
CA LEU A 252 11.70 -20.39 16.12
C LEU A 252 10.62 -21.47 15.90
N GLY A 253 9.38 -21.10 16.17
CA GLY A 253 8.22 -21.98 16.11
C GLY A 253 7.73 -22.22 14.69
N GLU A 254 6.80 -23.16 14.54
CA GLU A 254 6.24 -23.58 13.25
C GLU A 254 5.68 -22.40 12.44
N ARG A 255 5.00 -21.44 13.09
CA ARG A 255 4.43 -20.28 12.40
C ARG A 255 5.50 -19.39 11.75
N THR A 256 6.62 -19.19 12.43
CA THR A 256 7.77 -18.47 11.89
C THR A 256 8.36 -19.20 10.68
N GLN A 257 8.48 -20.52 10.76
CA GLN A 257 9.06 -21.32 9.68
C GLN A 257 8.16 -21.32 8.44
N LEU A 258 6.84 -21.47 8.61
CA LEU A 258 5.86 -21.44 7.52
C LEU A 258 5.89 -20.07 6.80
N MET A 259 5.72 -18.97 7.55
CA MET A 259 5.74 -17.64 6.96
C MET A 259 7.12 -17.25 6.43
N GLY A 260 8.19 -17.68 7.09
CA GLY A 260 9.56 -17.50 6.64
C GLY A 260 9.80 -18.15 5.29
N ALA A 261 9.42 -19.43 5.13
CA ALA A 261 9.53 -20.16 3.87
C ALA A 261 8.72 -19.51 2.74
N GLU A 262 7.50 -19.07 3.04
CA GLU A 262 6.66 -18.32 2.11
C GLU A 262 7.31 -17.01 1.66
N MET A 263 7.84 -16.22 2.59
CA MET A 263 8.47 -14.93 2.28
C MET A 263 9.79 -15.09 1.50
N ILE A 264 10.52 -16.20 1.69
CA ILE A 264 11.70 -16.53 0.88
C ILE A 264 11.31 -16.84 -0.56
N THR A 265 10.25 -17.63 -0.73
CA THR A 265 9.94 -18.26 -2.02
C THR A 265 9.03 -17.42 -2.91
N SER A 266 8.21 -16.55 -2.31
CA SER A 266 7.06 -15.99 -3.03
C SER A 266 6.70 -14.55 -2.69
N TRP A 267 7.50 -13.85 -1.89
CA TRP A 267 7.22 -12.44 -1.56
C TRP A 267 7.37 -11.54 -2.80
N LEU A 268 6.27 -10.94 -3.22
CA LEU A 268 6.19 -10.10 -4.43
C LEU A 268 6.51 -8.62 -4.15
N GLY A 269 6.46 -8.22 -2.89
CA GLY A 269 6.61 -6.84 -2.43
C GLY A 269 5.53 -6.46 -1.43
N SER A 270 5.55 -5.20 -1.02
CA SER A 270 4.64 -4.65 -0.04
C SER A 270 4.20 -3.24 -0.40
N ILE A 271 3.01 -2.87 0.05
CA ILE A 271 2.46 -1.53 -0.13
C ILE A 271 1.91 -1.06 1.20
N GLY A 272 2.35 0.11 1.64
CA GLY A 272 1.72 0.84 2.73
C GLY A 272 0.80 1.91 2.20
N CYS A 273 -0.30 2.14 2.88
CA CYS A 273 -1.25 3.20 2.58
C CYS A 273 -1.63 3.97 3.84
N GLN A 274 -1.70 5.30 3.76
CA GLN A 274 -2.29 6.15 4.79
C GLN A 274 -3.45 6.96 4.21
N ALA A 275 -4.62 6.84 4.84
CA ALA A 275 -5.77 7.67 4.54
C ALA A 275 -5.79 8.90 5.45
N THR A 276 -5.90 10.08 4.86
CA THR A 276 -5.93 11.38 5.55
C THR A 276 -7.12 12.19 5.10
N ALA A 277 -7.78 12.88 6.03
CA ALA A 277 -8.88 13.78 5.75
C ALA A 277 -8.79 15.08 6.57
N LEU A 278 -9.62 16.08 6.23
CA LEU A 278 -9.77 17.27 7.06
C LEU A 278 -10.84 17.05 8.12
N VAL A 279 -10.44 17.01 9.38
CA VAL A 279 -11.36 16.97 10.53
C VAL A 279 -11.24 18.30 11.25
N ASN A 280 -12.34 19.08 11.28
CA ASN A 280 -12.35 20.44 11.80
C ASN A 280 -11.30 21.36 11.15
N GLY A 281 -11.05 21.19 9.85
CA GLY A 281 -10.10 21.99 9.08
C GLY A 281 -8.62 21.67 9.32
N GLN A 282 -8.30 20.59 10.02
CA GLN A 282 -6.94 20.07 10.18
C GLN A 282 -6.79 18.71 9.54
N GLU A 283 -5.65 18.46 8.90
CA GLU A 283 -5.30 17.13 8.42
C GLU A 283 -5.24 16.14 9.58
N LYS A 284 -5.95 15.02 9.42
CA LYS A 284 -5.98 13.93 10.38
C LYS A 284 -5.86 12.60 9.65
N SER A 285 -4.89 11.79 10.06
CA SER A 285 -4.78 10.39 9.65
C SER A 285 -6.01 9.63 10.17
N LEU A 286 -6.78 9.02 9.27
CA LEU A 286 -7.95 8.22 9.59
C LEU A 286 -7.61 6.74 9.77
N SER A 287 -6.76 6.21 8.90
CA SER A 287 -6.42 4.78 8.86
C SER A 287 -5.07 4.57 8.19
N ARG A 288 -4.43 3.44 8.51
CA ARG A 288 -3.22 2.97 7.83
C ARG A 288 -3.38 1.49 7.51
N ILE A 289 -2.88 1.09 6.35
CA ILE A 289 -2.83 -0.30 5.91
C ILE A 289 -1.39 -0.60 5.48
N PHE A 290 -0.91 -1.79 5.81
CA PHE A 290 0.26 -2.40 5.22
C PHE A 290 -0.18 -3.71 4.56
N MET A 291 0.03 -3.84 3.26
CA MET A 291 -0.20 -5.07 2.52
C MET A 291 1.14 -5.68 2.14
N THR A 292 1.29 -6.99 2.31
CA THR A 292 2.39 -7.75 1.74
C THR A 292 1.85 -8.94 0.97
N ALA A 293 2.18 -9.00 -0.32
CA ALA A 293 1.64 -10.02 -1.22
C ALA A 293 2.65 -11.16 -1.39
N THR A 294 2.14 -12.38 -1.32
CA THR A 294 2.87 -13.61 -1.59
C THR A 294 2.10 -14.42 -2.63
N ALA A 295 2.71 -15.44 -3.23
CA ALA A 295 1.97 -16.31 -4.15
C ALA A 295 0.77 -17.02 -3.50
N PHE A 296 0.71 -17.09 -2.16
CA PHE A 296 -0.33 -17.81 -1.43
C PHE A 296 -1.43 -16.91 -0.86
N ALA A 297 -1.12 -15.65 -0.55
CA ALA A 297 -2.09 -14.72 0.03
C ALA A 297 -1.71 -13.25 -0.14
N ASN A 298 -2.72 -12.40 -0.06
CA ASN A 298 -2.55 -10.97 0.19
C ASN A 298 -2.70 -10.73 1.69
N HIS A 299 -1.58 -10.54 2.41
CA HIS A 299 -1.62 -10.26 3.84
C HIS A 299 -1.82 -8.76 4.09
N ILE A 300 -2.97 -8.40 4.62
CA ILE A 300 -3.36 -7.03 4.96
C ILE A 300 -3.25 -6.85 6.47
N PHE A 301 -2.55 -5.79 6.88
CA PHE A 301 -2.43 -5.35 8.25
C PHE A 301 -3.03 -3.95 8.37
N SER A 302 -4.14 -3.82 9.08
CA SER A 302 -4.81 -2.52 9.30
C SER A 302 -4.49 -2.00 10.68
N PHE A 303 -4.03 -0.75 10.78
CA PHE A 303 -3.61 -0.14 12.03
C PHE A 303 -4.64 0.85 12.58
N GLU A 304 -4.84 0.80 13.89
CA GLU A 304 -5.70 1.71 14.64
C GLU A 304 -4.91 2.33 15.81
N THR A 305 -5.18 3.61 16.09
CA THR A 305 -4.59 4.27 17.27
C THR A 305 -5.36 3.84 18.52
N ALA A 306 -4.66 3.26 19.49
CA ALA A 306 -5.20 2.88 20.78
C ALA A 306 -5.18 4.06 21.77
N ALA A 307 -5.95 3.92 22.85
CA ALA A 307 -5.90 4.86 23.96
C ALA A 307 -4.46 5.02 24.48
N GLY A 308 -4.07 6.26 24.79
CA GLY A 308 -2.71 6.56 25.28
C GLY A 308 -1.62 6.62 24.19
N GLY A 309 -1.99 6.62 22.90
CA GLY A 309 -1.04 6.80 21.79
C GLY A 309 -0.35 5.52 21.32
N GLY A 310 -0.70 4.37 21.88
CA GLY A 310 -0.28 3.06 21.35
C GLY A 310 -0.91 2.78 19.98
N THR A 311 -0.40 1.79 19.26
CA THR A 311 -0.97 1.37 17.97
C THR A 311 -1.35 -0.10 18.03
N ARG A 312 -2.53 -0.46 17.54
CA ARG A 312 -2.96 -1.85 17.37
C ARG A 312 -3.09 -2.18 15.90
N PHE A 313 -3.00 -3.47 15.58
CA PHE A 313 -3.20 -3.98 14.24
C PHE A 313 -4.24 -5.09 14.21
N ARG A 314 -4.86 -5.27 13.05
CA ARG A 314 -5.62 -6.46 12.67
C ARG A 314 -5.00 -7.05 11.42
N HIS A 315 -5.07 -8.36 11.27
CA HIS A 315 -4.56 -9.07 10.11
C HIS A 315 -5.68 -9.77 9.35
N GLN A 316 -5.56 -9.79 8.02
CA GLN A 316 -6.34 -10.63 7.14
C GLN A 316 -5.41 -11.20 6.07
N ALA A 317 -5.46 -12.52 5.86
CA ALA A 317 -4.90 -13.14 4.67
C ALA A 317 -6.04 -13.36 3.67
N SER A 318 -5.93 -12.78 2.48
CA SER A 318 -7.02 -12.70 1.52
C SER A 318 -6.63 -13.26 0.16
N THR A 319 -7.57 -13.94 -0.48
CA THR A 319 -7.60 -14.09 -1.94
C THR A 319 -7.77 -12.70 -2.60
N MET A 320 -7.50 -12.60 -3.90
CA MET A 320 -7.67 -11.32 -4.61
C MET A 320 -9.10 -10.75 -4.53
N PRO A 321 -10.19 -11.55 -4.72
CA PRO A 321 -11.55 -11.04 -4.57
C PRO A 321 -11.87 -10.57 -3.15
N GLU A 322 -11.39 -11.28 -2.12
CA GLU A 322 -11.59 -10.89 -0.72
C GLU A 322 -10.84 -9.59 -0.38
N LEU A 323 -9.64 -9.40 -0.94
CA LEU A 323 -8.86 -8.17 -0.81
C LEU A 323 -9.66 -6.98 -1.37
N ILE A 324 -10.17 -7.08 -2.59
CA ILE A 324 -10.96 -6.01 -3.23
C ILE A 324 -12.19 -5.67 -2.38
N GLN A 325 -12.93 -6.68 -1.91
CA GLN A 325 -14.07 -6.45 -1.02
C GLN A 325 -13.70 -5.78 0.30
N SER A 326 -12.57 -6.16 0.90
CA SER A 326 -12.07 -5.52 2.13
C SER A 326 -11.65 -4.07 1.88
N LEU A 327 -11.02 -3.77 0.75
CA LEU A 327 -10.63 -2.41 0.37
C LEU A 327 -11.82 -1.50 0.03
N LEU A 328 -12.87 -2.05 -0.60
CA LEU A 328 -14.15 -1.35 -0.82
C LEU A 328 -14.81 -0.96 0.50
N LYS A 329 -14.96 -1.93 1.42
CA LYS A 329 -15.50 -1.66 2.76
C LYS A 329 -14.66 -0.62 3.52
N TRP A 330 -13.34 -0.64 3.31
CA TRP A 330 -12.44 0.34 3.90
C TRP A 330 -12.68 1.74 3.35
N ILE A 331 -12.76 1.94 2.02
CA ILE A 331 -13.10 3.25 1.45
C ILE A 331 -14.48 3.74 1.93
N GLU A 332 -15.50 2.88 1.92
CA GLU A 332 -16.83 3.26 2.42
C GLU A 332 -16.77 3.76 3.87
N ALA A 333 -15.96 3.10 4.72
CA ALA A 333 -15.78 3.52 6.11
C ALA A 333 -15.08 4.88 6.21
N LEU A 334 -14.08 5.14 5.36
CA LEU A 334 -13.40 6.44 5.29
C LEU A 334 -14.38 7.55 4.89
N GLN A 335 -15.16 7.34 3.83
CA GLN A 335 -16.15 8.31 3.36
C GLN A 335 -17.22 8.59 4.42
N LYS A 336 -17.73 7.58 5.11
CA LYS A 336 -18.69 7.76 6.22
C LYS A 336 -18.12 8.67 7.32
N VAL A 337 -16.83 8.55 7.64
CA VAL A 337 -16.17 9.39 8.67
C VAL A 337 -16.11 10.86 8.23
N VAL A 338 -15.94 11.14 6.95
CA VAL A 338 -15.87 12.51 6.41
C VAL A 338 -17.24 13.08 5.97
N GLY A 339 -18.33 12.37 6.27
CA GLY A 339 -19.70 12.83 5.99
C GLY A 339 -20.24 12.46 4.61
N GLY A 340 -19.58 11.52 3.90
CA GLY A 340 -20.06 10.95 2.66
C GLY A 340 -21.23 9.98 2.85
N THR A 341 -22.09 9.89 1.84
CA THR A 341 -23.13 8.86 1.76
C THR A 341 -22.55 7.69 0.96
N PRO A 342 -22.64 6.42 1.44
CA PRO A 342 -22.11 5.28 0.69
C PRO A 342 -22.77 5.16 -0.69
N PRO A 343 -22.03 4.73 -1.71
CA PRO A 343 -22.51 4.72 -3.09
C PRO A 343 -23.69 3.77 -3.31
N ALA A 344 -24.55 4.12 -4.27
CA ALA A 344 -25.42 3.15 -4.94
C ALA A 344 -24.58 2.29 -5.89
N ALA A 345 -24.87 0.99 -5.97
CA ALA A 345 -24.12 0.06 -6.81
C ALA A 345 -24.02 0.55 -8.27
N ALA A 346 -22.79 0.61 -8.79
CA ALA A 346 -22.53 1.05 -10.16
C ALA A 346 -22.97 -0.04 -11.17
N THR A 347 -23.37 0.40 -12.36
CA THR A 347 -23.63 -0.48 -13.52
C THR A 347 -22.35 -0.54 -14.35
N GLN A 348 -21.85 -1.74 -14.65
CA GLN A 348 -20.62 -1.96 -15.40
C GLN A 348 -20.70 -1.30 -16.79
N ALA A 349 -19.70 -0.47 -17.12
CA ALA A 349 -19.48 0.07 -18.46
C ALA A 349 -18.11 -0.41 -18.97
N GLU A 350 -18.09 -0.86 -20.24
CA GLU A 350 -16.90 -1.41 -20.91
C GLU A 350 -15.95 -0.29 -21.36
N ALA A 351 -14.65 -0.42 -21.05
CA ALA A 351 -13.58 0.48 -21.51
C ALA A 351 -12.22 -0.26 -21.61
N PRO A 352 -11.29 0.23 -22.47
CA PRO A 352 -10.12 -0.53 -22.94
C PRO A 352 -8.94 -0.59 -21.95
N ALA A 353 -8.16 -1.66 -22.05
CA ALA A 353 -7.10 -2.04 -21.12
C ALA A 353 -5.75 -1.34 -21.40
N VAL A 354 -5.37 -0.39 -20.55
CA VAL A 354 -4.01 0.20 -20.53
C VAL A 354 -3.48 0.18 -19.09
N LYS A 355 -2.32 -0.46 -18.88
CA LYS A 355 -1.63 -0.51 -17.58
C LYS A 355 -0.47 0.49 -17.58
N PHE A 356 -0.09 1.06 -16.44
CA PHE A 356 1.03 2.02 -16.36
C PHE A 356 1.99 1.66 -15.22
N CYS A 357 3.29 1.88 -15.45
CA CYS A 357 4.33 1.76 -14.43
C CYS A 357 4.38 3.04 -13.61
N GLY A 358 4.21 3.00 -12.29
CA GLY A 358 4.27 4.23 -11.50
C GLY A 358 5.67 4.74 -11.17
N GLU A 359 6.74 4.05 -11.60
CA GLU A 359 8.11 4.60 -11.55
C GLU A 359 8.38 5.56 -12.73
N CYS A 360 7.86 5.24 -13.93
CA CYS A 360 8.18 5.97 -15.15
C CYS A 360 6.97 6.48 -15.94
N GLY A 361 5.75 6.23 -15.46
CA GLY A 361 4.50 6.60 -16.14
C GLY A 361 4.27 5.92 -17.49
N THR A 362 5.09 4.94 -17.87
CA THR A 362 5.02 4.29 -19.20
C THR A 362 3.98 3.17 -19.19
N GLU A 363 3.30 2.99 -20.33
CA GLU A 363 2.37 1.88 -20.55
C GLU A 363 3.07 0.52 -20.37
N ILE A 364 2.53 -0.33 -19.49
CA ILE A 364 2.94 -1.73 -19.31
C ILE A 364 2.15 -2.56 -20.32
N ARG A 365 2.88 -3.15 -21.28
CA ARG A 365 2.32 -4.07 -22.28
C ARG A 365 2.19 -5.48 -21.75
#